data_AF-A0A2V5PIJ8-F1
#
_entry.id   AF-A0A2V5PIJ8-F1
#
_cell.length_a   1.000
_cell.length_b   1.000
_cell.length_c   1.000
_cell.angle_alpha   90.00
_cell.angle_beta   90.00
_cell.angle_gamma   90.00
#
_symmetry.space_group_name_H-M   'P 1'
#
loop_
_entity.id
_entity.type
_entity.pdbx_description
1 polymer ?
#
loop_
_entity_poly.entity_id
_entity_poly.type
_entity_poly.pdbx_seq_one_letter_code
_entity_poly.pdbx_strand_id
1 'polypeptide(L)'
;MEPEEQISSPAERQIRPPPLSQHLREFMANPRAWAVLGRNLIPVIGIYGFGWSAALSVFSYWFDGLTALAAIVAAVVLRLLREMPGQSANLLSAMNIIRGLVAWVFLVGIIALPYWIVLIPLHDLLLGPELRRELAGSRALWLTFGSLAVGHFWKAFQSGYDRMSEKELKQRVRWDTYLLVLRAGAMFIMAAHGLAFILVPLMALLLTYMEVWPERVLGAVWGDPSRLWEYDPDEKKKR
;
A
#
# COMPACT_ATOMS: atom_id res chain seq x y z
N MET A 1 -31.90 -10.50 38.59
CA MET A 1 -31.02 -10.03 37.51
C MET A 1 -30.17 -11.22 37.13
N GLU A 2 -30.56 -11.88 36.04
CA GLU A 2 -29.76 -12.93 35.42
C GLU A 2 -28.49 -12.31 34.84
N PRO A 3 -27.35 -13.04 34.82
CA PRO A 3 -26.16 -12.58 34.13
C PRO A 3 -26.45 -12.51 32.63
N GLU A 4 -26.18 -11.35 32.02
CA GLU A 4 -26.21 -11.19 30.57
C GLU A 4 -25.28 -12.24 29.94
N GLU A 5 -25.86 -13.21 29.22
CA GLU A 5 -25.12 -14.03 28.27
C GLU A 5 -24.44 -13.07 27.29
N GLN A 6 -23.11 -12.97 27.35
CA GLN A 6 -22.31 -12.43 26.27
C GLN A 6 -22.53 -13.33 25.05
N ILE A 7 -23.52 -12.98 24.23
CA ILE A 7 -23.66 -13.53 22.89
C ILE A 7 -22.44 -13.02 22.13
N SER A 8 -21.37 -13.81 22.12
CA SER A 8 -20.19 -13.61 21.29
C SER A 8 -20.66 -13.29 19.87
N SER A 9 -20.35 -12.08 19.39
CA SER A 9 -20.83 -11.62 18.09
C SER A 9 -20.36 -12.61 17.02
N PRO A 10 -21.22 -13.04 16.08
CA PRO A 10 -20.81 -13.92 14.98
C PRO A 10 -19.67 -13.34 14.12
N ALA A 11 -19.35 -12.05 14.27
CA ALA A 11 -18.16 -11.39 13.72
C ALA A 11 -16.81 -11.95 14.27
N GLU A 12 -16.80 -12.57 15.45
CA GLU A 12 -15.58 -13.12 16.09
C GLU A 12 -15.10 -14.46 15.50
N ARG A 13 -15.87 -15.09 14.60
CA ARG A 13 -15.41 -16.34 13.97
C ARG A 13 -14.29 -16.04 12.97
N GLN A 14 -13.05 -16.13 13.46
CA GLN A 14 -11.85 -16.21 12.63
C GLN A 14 -12.07 -17.25 11.53
N ILE A 15 -12.00 -16.79 10.28
CA ILE A 15 -12.22 -17.65 9.12
C ILE A 15 -10.91 -18.38 8.87
N ARG A 16 -10.93 -19.72 8.93
CA ARG A 16 -9.74 -20.52 8.60
C ARG A 16 -9.30 -20.22 7.17
N PRO A 17 -7.99 -20.02 6.93
CA PRO A 17 -7.48 -19.84 5.58
C PRO A 17 -7.74 -21.11 4.76
N PRO A 18 -8.05 -20.98 3.46
CA PRO A 18 -8.23 -22.12 2.57
C PRO A 18 -6.91 -22.91 2.39
N PRO A 19 -6.99 -24.16 1.91
CA PRO A 19 -5.80 -24.97 1.69
C PRO A 19 -4.85 -24.37 0.65
N LEU A 20 -3.54 -24.63 0.77
CA LEU A 20 -2.51 -24.10 -0.14
C LEU A 20 -2.76 -24.43 -1.61
N SER A 21 -3.34 -25.60 -1.90
CA SER A 21 -3.70 -26.00 -3.27
C SER A 21 -4.75 -25.07 -3.90
N GLN A 22 -5.66 -24.53 -3.09
CA GLN A 22 -6.64 -23.54 -3.54
C GLN A 22 -5.97 -22.18 -3.77
N HIS A 23 -5.09 -21.75 -2.87
CA HIS A 23 -4.30 -20.52 -3.07
C HIS A 23 -3.48 -20.56 -4.36
N LEU A 24 -2.79 -21.65 -4.64
CA LEU A 24 -2.01 -21.79 -5.87
C LEU A 24 -2.88 -21.73 -7.12
N ARG A 25 -4.03 -22.39 -7.11
CA ARG A 25 -4.96 -22.39 -8.25
C ARG A 25 -5.49 -20.99 -8.53
N GLU A 26 -5.96 -20.29 -7.49
CA GLU A 26 -6.46 -18.93 -7.61
C GLU A 26 -5.38 -17.94 -8.05
N PHE A 27 -4.16 -18.10 -7.54
CA PHE A 27 -3.02 -17.31 -7.94
C PHE A 27 -2.72 -17.49 -9.44
N MET A 28 -2.64 -18.75 -9.90
CA MET A 28 -2.36 -19.05 -11.31
C MET A 28 -3.46 -18.52 -12.24
N ALA A 29 -4.71 -18.53 -11.80
CA ALA A 29 -5.85 -18.05 -12.59
C ALA A 29 -5.97 -16.52 -12.64
N ASN A 30 -5.22 -15.76 -11.83
CA ASN A 30 -5.36 -14.31 -11.70
C ASN A 30 -4.15 -13.55 -12.28
N PRO A 31 -4.25 -12.96 -13.49
CA PRO A 31 -3.17 -12.16 -14.08
C PRO A 31 -2.68 -11.01 -13.21
N ARG A 32 -3.55 -10.43 -12.35
CA ARG A 32 -3.16 -9.35 -11.43
C ARG A 32 -2.25 -9.85 -10.32
N ALA A 33 -2.40 -11.11 -9.88
CA ALA A 33 -1.55 -11.69 -8.85
C ALA A 33 -0.09 -11.84 -9.33
N TRP A 34 0.10 -12.18 -10.61
CA TRP A 34 1.41 -12.21 -11.27
C TRP A 34 2.06 -10.83 -11.33
N ALA A 35 1.28 -9.78 -11.64
CA ALA A 35 1.80 -8.41 -11.65
C ALA A 35 2.25 -7.96 -10.24
N VAL A 36 1.49 -8.31 -9.19
CA VAL A 36 1.87 -8.04 -7.80
C VAL A 36 3.15 -8.77 -7.41
N LEU A 37 3.25 -10.06 -7.73
CA LEU A 37 4.44 -10.86 -7.46
C LEU A 37 5.66 -10.29 -8.20
N GLY A 38 5.53 -10.01 -9.50
CA GLY A 38 6.61 -9.45 -10.29
C GLY A 38 7.13 -8.13 -9.71
N ARG A 39 6.22 -7.24 -9.28
CA ARG A 39 6.56 -5.98 -8.61
C ARG A 39 7.33 -6.21 -7.31
N ASN A 40 6.85 -7.12 -6.47
CA ASN A 40 7.46 -7.42 -5.18
C ASN A 40 8.79 -8.19 -5.31
N LEU A 41 9.02 -8.86 -6.44
CA LEU A 41 10.28 -9.52 -6.77
C LEU A 41 11.37 -8.58 -7.29
N ILE A 42 11.06 -7.32 -7.66
CA ILE A 42 12.06 -6.36 -8.14
C ILE A 42 13.27 -6.24 -7.20
N PRO A 43 13.12 -5.97 -5.89
CA PRO A 43 14.28 -5.91 -5.00
C PRO A 43 14.98 -7.26 -4.85
N VAL A 44 14.27 -8.39 -4.97
CA VAL A 44 14.89 -9.73 -4.93
C VAL A 44 15.78 -9.93 -6.15
N ILE A 45 15.25 -9.70 -7.35
CA ILE A 45 16.01 -9.82 -8.60
C ILE A 45 17.15 -8.78 -8.61
N GLY A 46 16.91 -7.60 -8.07
CA GLY A 46 17.94 -6.58 -7.86
C GLY A 46 19.14 -7.12 -7.10
N ILE A 47 18.93 -7.67 -5.90
CA ILE A 47 20.02 -8.21 -5.05
C ILE A 47 20.68 -9.43 -5.72
N TYR A 48 19.89 -10.43 -6.08
CA TYR A 48 20.40 -11.75 -6.44
C TYR A 48 20.81 -11.86 -7.92
N GLY A 49 20.19 -11.08 -8.79
CA GLY A 49 20.45 -11.07 -10.24
C GLY A 49 21.36 -9.94 -10.68
N PHE A 50 21.26 -8.76 -10.06
CA PHE A 50 21.98 -7.55 -10.48
C PHE A 50 22.95 -7.01 -9.43
N GLY A 51 23.08 -7.68 -8.27
CA GLY A 51 24.01 -7.27 -7.22
C GLY A 51 23.66 -5.93 -6.56
N TRP A 52 22.38 -5.57 -6.48
CA TRP A 52 21.95 -4.32 -5.83
C TRP A 52 22.45 -4.24 -4.40
N SER A 53 22.89 -3.04 -4.01
CA SER A 53 23.26 -2.75 -2.63
C SER A 53 22.06 -2.84 -1.68
N ALA A 54 22.33 -2.99 -0.39
CA ALA A 54 21.30 -2.94 0.64
C ALA A 54 20.55 -1.59 0.61
N ALA A 55 21.29 -0.49 0.40
CA ALA A 55 20.73 0.85 0.25
C ALA A 55 19.74 0.93 -0.91
N LEU A 56 20.11 0.44 -2.09
CA LEU A 56 19.22 0.43 -3.27
C LEU A 56 17.98 -0.45 -3.07
N SER A 57 18.13 -1.57 -2.36
CA SER A 57 17.02 -2.49 -2.07
C SER A 57 16.02 -1.89 -1.08
N VAL A 58 16.51 -1.27 0.01
CA VAL A 58 15.68 -0.55 0.96
C VAL A 58 15.02 0.66 0.29
N PHE A 59 15.76 1.39 -0.55
CA PHE A 59 15.21 2.47 -1.36
C PHE A 59 14.09 1.99 -2.28
N SER A 60 14.23 0.82 -2.90
CA SER A 60 13.18 0.26 -3.75
C SER A 60 11.88 0.02 -3.00
N TYR A 61 11.93 -0.52 -1.78
CA TYR A 61 10.72 -0.67 -0.95
C TYR A 61 10.12 0.66 -0.52
N TRP A 62 10.98 1.63 -0.19
CA TRP A 62 10.57 2.97 0.23
C TRP A 62 9.87 3.68 -0.91
N PHE A 63 10.50 3.70 -2.08
CA PHE A 63 9.99 4.32 -3.29
C PHE A 63 8.68 3.67 -3.75
N ASP A 64 8.63 2.32 -3.80
CA ASP A 64 7.42 1.60 -4.22
C ASP A 64 6.24 1.90 -3.30
N GLY A 65 6.45 1.89 -1.98
CA GLY A 65 5.42 2.20 -1.00
C GLY A 65 4.96 3.66 -1.05
N LEU A 66 5.89 4.62 -1.02
CA LEU A 66 5.56 6.04 -1.08
C LEU A 66 4.81 6.40 -2.37
N THR A 67 5.23 5.82 -3.49
CA THR A 67 4.60 6.07 -4.79
C THR A 67 3.20 5.45 -4.88
N ALA A 68 3.01 4.24 -4.35
CA ALA A 68 1.70 3.62 -4.25
C ALA A 68 0.73 4.48 -3.42
N LEU A 69 1.19 4.97 -2.26
CA LEU A 69 0.42 5.86 -1.40
C LEU A 69 0.05 7.15 -2.14
N ALA A 70 1.03 7.81 -2.74
CA ALA A 70 0.83 9.04 -3.47
C ALA A 70 -0.17 8.88 -4.62
N ALA A 71 -0.12 7.75 -5.33
CA ALA A 71 -1.09 7.43 -6.38
C ALA A 71 -2.52 7.25 -5.84
N ILE A 72 -2.69 6.56 -4.71
CA ILE A 72 -4.01 6.40 -4.07
C ILE A 72 -4.55 7.76 -3.62
N VAL A 73 -3.74 8.57 -2.93
CA VAL A 73 -4.14 9.92 -2.50
C VAL A 73 -4.50 10.79 -3.71
N ALA A 74 -3.77 10.68 -4.83
CA ALA A 74 -4.10 11.40 -6.05
C ALA A 74 -5.49 11.04 -6.58
N ALA A 75 -5.82 9.73 -6.62
CA ALA A 75 -7.13 9.26 -7.05
C ALA A 75 -8.25 9.74 -6.13
N VAL A 76 -8.03 9.75 -4.81
CA VAL A 76 -8.99 10.25 -3.81
C VAL A 76 -9.19 11.76 -3.95
N VAL A 77 -8.11 12.54 -4.06
CA VAL A 77 -8.20 14.00 -4.26
C VAL A 77 -8.96 14.31 -5.55
N LEU A 78 -8.69 13.61 -6.64
CA LEU A 78 -9.41 13.79 -7.90
C LEU A 78 -10.92 13.50 -7.74
N ARG A 79 -11.29 12.47 -6.97
CA ARG A 79 -12.68 12.19 -6.64
C ARG A 79 -13.31 13.34 -5.85
N LEU A 80 -12.65 13.82 -4.80
CA LEU A 80 -13.16 14.92 -3.97
C LEU A 80 -13.38 16.21 -4.78
N LEU A 81 -12.48 16.52 -5.72
CA LEU A 81 -12.65 17.66 -6.62
C LEU A 81 -13.88 17.53 -7.53
N ARG A 82 -14.22 16.31 -7.96
CA ARG A 82 -15.41 16.03 -8.78
C ARG A 82 -16.71 16.16 -8.00
N GLU A 83 -16.70 15.78 -6.73
CA GLU A 83 -17.90 15.78 -5.87
C GLU A 83 -18.22 17.17 -5.28
N MET A 84 -17.33 18.16 -5.41
CA MET A 84 -17.58 19.51 -4.90
C MET A 84 -18.69 20.25 -5.66
N PRO A 85 -19.75 20.76 -4.97
CA PRO A 85 -20.82 21.51 -5.60
C PRO A 85 -20.29 22.79 -6.28
N GLY A 86 -20.70 23.06 -7.52
CA GLY A 86 -20.34 24.27 -8.28
C GLY A 86 -18.97 24.27 -8.96
N GLN A 87 -18.15 23.22 -8.81
CA GLN A 87 -16.83 23.09 -9.45
C GLN A 87 -16.80 22.16 -10.68
N SER A 88 -17.94 21.56 -11.05
CA SER A 88 -18.09 20.60 -12.15
C SER A 88 -17.92 21.20 -13.56
N ALA A 89 -17.87 22.53 -13.69
CA ALA A 89 -17.82 23.19 -15.00
C ALA A 89 -16.45 23.08 -15.71
N ASN A 90 -15.34 22.87 -14.99
CA ASN A 90 -14.06 22.57 -15.63
C ASN A 90 -13.00 22.00 -14.66
N LEU A 91 -12.87 20.67 -14.57
CA LEU A 91 -11.83 20.00 -13.77
C LEU A 91 -10.41 20.38 -14.20
N LEU A 92 -10.24 20.74 -15.47
CA LEU A 92 -8.96 21.15 -16.07
C LEU A 92 -8.69 22.65 -15.92
N SER A 93 -9.53 23.39 -15.20
CA SER A 93 -9.21 24.78 -14.84
C SER A 93 -7.91 24.82 -14.03
N ALA A 94 -7.02 25.75 -14.38
CA ALA A 94 -5.74 25.94 -13.69
C ALA A 94 -5.92 26.05 -12.15
N MET A 95 -7.00 26.69 -11.70
CA MET A 95 -7.31 26.83 -10.27
C MET A 95 -7.63 25.49 -9.59
N ASN A 96 -8.39 24.63 -10.26
CA ASN A 96 -8.75 23.30 -9.73
C ASN A 96 -7.55 22.36 -9.73
N ILE A 97 -6.68 22.48 -10.75
CA ILE A 97 -5.39 21.77 -10.79
C ILE A 97 -4.51 22.18 -9.62
N ILE A 98 -4.36 23.49 -9.37
CA ILE A 98 -3.56 24.00 -8.24
C ILE A 98 -4.15 23.52 -6.90
N ARG A 99 -5.47 23.63 -6.71
CA ARG A 99 -6.13 23.16 -5.48
C ARG A 99 -5.92 21.66 -5.26
N GLY A 100 -6.10 20.86 -6.31
CA GLY A 100 -5.83 19.43 -6.30
C GLY A 100 -4.39 19.11 -5.94
N LEU A 101 -3.44 19.78 -6.59
CA LEU A 101 -2.02 19.58 -6.35
C LEU A 101 -1.64 19.94 -4.91
N VAL A 102 -2.11 21.08 -4.39
CA VAL A 102 -1.85 21.51 -3.01
C VAL A 102 -2.43 20.52 -2.01
N ALA A 103 -3.70 20.11 -2.19
CA ALA A 103 -4.33 19.12 -1.33
C ALA A 103 -3.60 17.78 -1.38
N TRP A 104 -3.19 17.35 -2.57
CA TRP A 104 -2.45 16.11 -2.76
C TRP A 104 -1.08 16.14 -2.07
N VAL A 105 -0.28 17.19 -2.29
CA VAL A 105 1.04 17.34 -1.62
C VAL A 105 0.87 17.37 -0.10
N PHE A 106 -0.11 18.12 0.41
CA PHE A 106 -0.38 18.22 1.85
C PHE A 106 -0.76 16.86 2.44
N LEU A 107 -1.68 16.13 1.81
CA LEU A 107 -2.13 14.82 2.27
C LEU A 107 -1.04 13.77 2.16
N VAL A 108 -0.24 13.76 1.11
CA VAL A 108 0.94 12.87 1.01
C VAL A 108 1.94 13.20 2.12
N GLY A 109 2.17 14.48 2.41
CA GLY A 109 3.04 14.90 3.51
C GLY A 109 2.62 14.32 4.86
N ILE A 110 1.32 14.30 5.17
CA ILE A 110 0.80 13.82 6.45
C ILE A 110 0.61 12.29 6.45
N ILE A 111 -0.04 11.72 5.45
CA ILE A 111 -0.37 10.29 5.44
C ILE A 111 0.89 9.45 5.24
N ALA A 112 1.89 9.97 4.52
CA ALA A 112 3.17 9.29 4.34
C ALA A 112 4.16 9.49 5.50
N LEU A 113 3.72 10.04 6.65
CA LEU A 113 4.56 10.16 7.85
C LEU A 113 5.36 8.90 8.20
N PRO A 114 4.81 7.67 8.12
CA PRO A 114 5.60 6.46 8.34
C PRO A 114 6.80 6.33 7.40
N TYR A 115 6.69 6.76 6.14
CA TYR A 115 7.78 6.76 5.16
C TYR A 115 8.79 7.88 5.41
N TRP A 116 8.33 9.03 5.89
CA TRP A 116 9.21 10.14 6.26
C TRP A 116 10.00 9.83 7.52
N ILE A 117 9.37 9.23 8.54
CA ILE A 117 10.00 8.85 9.80
C ILE A 117 11.10 7.81 9.58
N VAL A 118 10.91 6.88 8.63
CA VAL A 118 11.95 5.91 8.25
C VAL A 118 13.23 6.59 7.75
N LEU A 119 13.16 7.81 7.21
CA LEU A 119 14.37 8.54 6.82
C LEU A 119 15.24 8.92 8.03
N ILE A 120 14.69 9.07 9.24
CA ILE A 120 15.48 9.44 10.43
C ILE A 120 16.58 8.41 10.71
N PRO A 121 16.26 7.12 10.96
CA PRO A 121 17.27 6.10 11.18
C PRO A 121 18.00 5.69 9.89
N LEU A 122 17.38 5.86 8.70
CA LEU A 122 17.91 5.35 7.44
C LEU A 122 18.50 6.41 6.51
N HIS A 123 18.71 7.64 6.99
CA HIS A 123 19.16 8.76 6.13
C HIS A 123 20.49 8.46 5.44
N ASP A 124 21.43 7.82 6.12
CA ASP A 124 22.73 7.47 5.54
C ASP A 124 22.60 6.48 4.38
N LEU A 125 21.62 5.56 4.45
CA LEU A 125 21.35 4.60 3.39
C LEU A 125 20.52 5.21 2.25
N LEU A 126 19.44 5.93 2.59
CA LEU A 126 18.44 6.42 1.63
C LEU A 126 18.79 7.78 1.01
N LEU A 127 19.64 8.57 1.67
CA LEU A 127 20.09 9.87 1.19
C LEU A 127 21.60 9.93 0.98
N GLY A 128 22.31 8.81 1.17
CA GLY A 128 23.75 8.70 1.03
C GLY A 128 24.27 8.91 -0.40
N PRO A 129 25.56 9.26 -0.54
CA PRO A 129 26.18 9.55 -1.84
C PRO A 129 26.24 8.32 -2.76
N GLU A 130 26.36 7.11 -2.19
CA GLU A 130 26.44 5.85 -2.95
C GLU A 130 25.15 5.59 -3.73
N LEU A 131 24.01 5.61 -3.04
CA LEU A 131 22.70 5.44 -3.65
C LEU A 131 22.42 6.51 -4.72
N ARG A 132 22.75 7.78 -4.43
CA ARG A 132 22.59 8.88 -5.39
C ARG A 132 23.40 8.62 -6.66
N ARG A 133 24.65 8.14 -6.52
CA ARG A 133 25.52 7.81 -7.65
C ARG A 133 24.98 6.62 -8.45
N GLU A 134 24.51 5.56 -7.78
CA GLU A 134 23.89 4.40 -8.45
C GLU A 134 22.64 4.81 -9.25
N LEU A 135 21.75 5.60 -8.65
CA LEU A 135 20.54 6.10 -9.31
C LEU A 135 20.87 7.04 -10.47
N ALA A 136 21.77 8.01 -10.28
CA ALA A 136 22.15 8.95 -11.34
C ALA A 136 22.87 8.26 -12.51
N GLY A 137 23.64 7.21 -12.23
CA GLY A 137 24.44 6.50 -13.23
C GLY A 137 23.68 5.44 -14.02
N SER A 138 22.54 4.94 -13.54
CA SER A 138 21.87 3.78 -14.13
C SER A 138 20.53 4.09 -14.80
N ARG A 139 20.52 4.14 -16.13
CA ARG A 139 19.27 4.27 -16.92
C ARG A 139 18.28 3.13 -16.65
N ALA A 140 18.77 1.94 -16.36
CA ALA A 140 17.93 0.79 -16.03
C ALA A 140 17.13 1.01 -14.73
N LEU A 141 17.74 1.64 -13.72
CA LEU A 141 17.04 2.00 -12.47
C LEU A 141 15.97 3.05 -12.73
N TRP A 142 16.26 4.07 -13.55
CA TRP A 142 15.26 5.07 -13.96
C TRP A 142 14.06 4.43 -14.67
N LEU A 143 14.30 3.49 -15.59
CA LEU A 143 13.21 2.76 -16.25
C LEU A 143 12.43 1.89 -15.25
N THR A 144 13.11 1.23 -14.31
CA THR A 144 12.48 0.39 -13.29
C THR A 144 11.59 1.22 -12.37
N PHE A 145 12.13 2.26 -11.73
CA PHE A 145 11.37 3.11 -10.81
C PHE A 145 10.34 3.98 -11.53
N GLY A 146 10.64 4.44 -12.75
CA GLY A 146 9.68 5.16 -13.58
C GLY A 146 8.49 4.30 -13.98
N SER A 147 8.72 3.07 -14.44
CA SER A 147 7.63 2.14 -14.79
C SER A 147 6.81 1.73 -13.57
N LEU A 148 7.44 1.56 -12.40
CA LEU A 148 6.75 1.35 -11.13
C LEU A 148 5.81 2.50 -10.79
N ALA A 149 6.31 3.73 -10.88
CA ALA A 149 5.51 4.91 -10.60
C ALA A 149 4.30 4.99 -11.53
N VAL A 150 4.54 4.89 -12.84
CA VAL A 150 3.45 4.87 -13.85
C VAL A 150 2.46 3.75 -13.56
N GLY A 151 2.93 2.56 -13.20
CA GLY A 151 2.09 1.42 -12.85
C GLY A 151 1.17 1.68 -11.66
N HIS A 152 1.68 2.31 -10.59
CA HIS A 152 0.86 2.68 -9.43
C HIS A 152 -0.20 3.72 -9.76
N PHE A 153 0.17 4.79 -10.48
CA PHE A 153 -0.79 5.81 -10.91
C PHE A 153 -1.85 5.22 -11.82
N TRP A 154 -1.45 4.43 -12.81
CA TRP A 154 -2.36 3.75 -13.72
C TRP A 154 -3.34 2.85 -12.97
N LYS A 155 -2.84 2.01 -12.04
CA LYS A 155 -3.67 1.13 -11.20
C LYS A 155 -4.63 1.94 -10.32
N ALA A 156 -4.17 3.01 -9.69
CA ALA A 156 -4.99 3.84 -8.82
C ALA A 156 -6.15 4.47 -9.60
N PHE A 157 -5.90 5.05 -10.78
CA PHE A 157 -6.94 5.64 -11.61
C PHE A 157 -7.89 4.60 -12.23
N GLN A 158 -7.41 3.40 -12.58
CA GLN A 158 -8.26 2.32 -13.08
C GLN A 158 -9.09 1.64 -11.99
N SER A 159 -8.65 1.66 -10.73
CA SER A 159 -9.29 0.92 -9.65
C SER A 159 -10.67 1.43 -9.25
N GLY A 160 -11.16 2.50 -9.89
CA GLY A 160 -12.56 2.93 -9.77
C GLY A 160 -12.88 3.50 -8.40
N TYR A 161 -11.90 4.14 -7.73
CA TYR A 161 -12.11 4.83 -6.46
C TYR A 161 -13.27 5.82 -6.51
N ASP A 162 -13.60 6.35 -7.69
CA ASP A 162 -14.71 7.24 -7.99
C ASP A 162 -16.09 6.56 -7.98
N ARG A 163 -16.16 5.24 -8.15
CA ARG A 163 -17.42 4.47 -8.24
C ARG A 163 -17.73 3.66 -6.99
N MET A 164 -16.78 3.58 -6.05
CA MET A 164 -16.96 2.85 -4.79
C MET A 164 -17.87 3.60 -3.82
N SER A 165 -18.72 2.85 -3.11
CA SER A 165 -19.49 3.41 -2.00
C SER A 165 -18.54 3.94 -0.91
N GLU A 166 -19.00 4.89 -0.09
CA GLU A 166 -18.17 5.49 0.96
C GLU A 166 -17.63 4.44 1.95
N LYS A 167 -18.44 3.41 2.25
CA LYS A 167 -18.05 2.29 3.11
C LYS A 167 -16.92 1.46 2.51
N GLU A 168 -17.03 1.10 1.23
CA GLU A 168 -15.98 0.35 0.50
C GLU A 168 -14.70 1.18 0.35
N LEU A 169 -14.82 2.48 0.09
CA LEU A 169 -13.67 3.38 -0.02
C LEU A 169 -12.89 3.44 1.30
N LYS A 170 -13.57 3.68 2.43
CA LYS A 170 -12.93 3.74 3.75
C LYS A 170 -12.21 2.44 4.07
N GLN A 171 -12.86 1.30 3.84
CA GLN A 171 -12.25 0.00 4.10
C GLN A 171 -11.04 -0.26 3.22
N ARG A 172 -11.13 0.08 1.93
CA ARG A 172 -10.03 -0.13 0.97
C ARG A 172 -8.84 0.78 1.27
N VAL A 173 -9.08 2.06 1.51
CA VAL A 173 -8.03 3.02 1.89
C VAL A 173 -7.37 2.62 3.20
N ARG A 174 -8.16 2.20 4.20
CA ARG A 174 -7.62 1.75 5.49
C ARG A 174 -6.71 0.55 5.31
N TRP A 175 -7.12 -0.43 4.52
CA TRP A 175 -6.31 -1.61 4.24
C TRP A 175 -5.02 -1.28 3.46
N ASP A 176 -5.14 -0.54 2.37
CA ASP A 176 -3.98 -0.14 1.58
C ASP A 176 -3.00 0.66 2.46
N THR A 177 -3.52 1.54 3.34
CA THR A 177 -2.70 2.26 4.33
C THR A 177 -2.01 1.31 5.31
N TYR A 178 -2.70 0.29 5.85
CA TYR A 178 -2.09 -0.70 6.75
C TYR A 178 -0.94 -1.46 6.08
N LEU A 179 -1.11 -1.89 4.81
CA LEU A 179 -0.05 -2.55 4.06
C LEU A 179 1.16 -1.64 3.88
N LEU A 180 0.92 -0.36 3.63
CA LEU A 180 1.97 0.63 3.47
C LEU A 180 2.71 0.90 4.78
N VAL A 181 2.01 0.98 5.91
CA VAL A 181 2.61 1.06 7.25
C VAL A 181 3.43 -0.20 7.56
N LEU A 182 2.91 -1.39 7.26
CA LEU A 182 3.65 -2.64 7.46
C LEU A 182 4.93 -2.67 6.62
N ARG A 183 4.85 -2.20 5.38
CA ARG A 183 6.03 -2.07 4.50
C ARG A 183 7.05 -1.11 5.08
N ALA A 184 6.62 0.02 5.65
CA ALA A 184 7.51 0.94 6.37
C ALA A 184 8.18 0.30 7.58
N GLY A 185 7.43 -0.43 8.40
CA GLY A 185 7.97 -1.19 9.54
C GLY A 185 8.98 -2.25 9.12
N ALA A 186 8.73 -2.96 8.03
CA ALA A 186 9.67 -3.94 7.50
C ALA A 186 10.99 -3.32 7.04
N MET A 187 10.96 -2.14 6.39
CA MET A 187 12.18 -1.42 6.01
C MET A 187 13.05 -1.08 7.21
N PHE A 188 12.43 -0.68 8.32
CA PHE A 188 13.14 -0.41 9.56
C PHE A 188 13.87 -1.66 10.09
N ILE A 189 13.21 -2.82 10.10
CA ILE A 189 13.81 -4.10 10.55
C ILE A 189 14.97 -4.51 9.63
N MET A 190 14.80 -4.38 8.30
CA MET A 190 15.80 -4.74 7.31
C MET A 190 17.10 -3.96 7.47
N ALA A 191 17.01 -2.66 7.70
CA ALA A 191 18.18 -1.82 7.82
C ALA A 191 18.84 -1.87 9.20
N ALA A 192 18.09 -2.10 10.28
CA ALA A 192 18.64 -2.19 11.63
C ALA A 192 19.51 -3.43 11.87
N HIS A 193 19.26 -4.54 11.13
CA HIS A 193 19.93 -5.82 11.40
C HIS A 193 20.85 -6.30 10.28
N GLY A 194 21.00 -5.53 9.19
CA GLY A 194 21.79 -5.95 8.02
C GLY A 194 21.25 -7.20 7.32
N LEU A 195 20.02 -7.61 7.63
CA LEU A 195 19.40 -8.84 7.15
C LEU A 195 18.71 -8.70 5.79
N ALA A 196 19.01 -7.64 5.04
CA ALA A 196 18.36 -7.34 3.75
C ALA A 196 18.36 -8.56 2.81
N PHE A 197 19.47 -9.30 2.72
CA PHE A 197 19.58 -10.47 1.86
C PHE A 197 18.51 -11.55 2.14
N ILE A 198 18.20 -11.83 3.41
CA ILE A 198 17.23 -12.85 3.83
C ILE A 198 15.81 -12.26 3.89
N LEU A 199 15.68 -11.03 4.40
CA LEU A 199 14.39 -10.40 4.61
C LEU A 199 13.73 -9.96 3.29
N VAL A 200 14.50 -9.57 2.27
CA VAL A 200 13.94 -9.12 0.98
C VAL A 200 13.09 -10.21 0.30
N PRO A 201 13.56 -11.46 0.13
CA PRO A 201 12.71 -12.55 -0.36
C PRO A 201 11.48 -12.84 0.50
N LEU A 202 11.65 -12.87 1.83
CA LEU A 202 10.53 -13.12 2.75
C LEU A 202 9.47 -12.02 2.67
N MET A 203 9.91 -10.76 2.58
CA MET A 203 9.04 -9.61 2.40
C MET A 203 8.33 -9.62 1.07
N ALA A 204 9.01 -10.01 -0.01
CA ALA A 204 8.39 -10.14 -1.32
C ALA A 204 7.23 -11.14 -1.29
N LEU A 205 7.42 -12.29 -0.63
CA LEU A 205 6.38 -13.30 -0.48
C LEU A 205 5.24 -12.82 0.43
N LEU A 206 5.58 -12.25 1.59
CA LEU A 206 4.60 -11.74 2.57
C LEU A 206 3.72 -10.65 1.96
N LEU A 207 4.32 -9.63 1.34
CA LEU A 207 3.57 -8.54 0.71
C LEU A 207 2.72 -9.05 -0.46
N THR A 208 3.23 -10.01 -1.24
CA THR A 208 2.45 -10.62 -2.33
C THR A 208 1.23 -11.33 -1.77
N TYR A 209 1.40 -12.13 -0.71
CA TYR A 209 0.29 -12.81 -0.08
C TYR A 209 -0.77 -11.83 0.44
N MET A 210 -0.35 -10.79 1.14
CA MET A 210 -1.27 -9.81 1.72
C MET A 210 -1.97 -8.94 0.67
N GLU A 211 -1.30 -8.62 -0.44
CA GLU A 211 -1.89 -7.84 -1.54
C GLU A 211 -2.83 -8.65 -2.43
N VAL A 212 -2.58 -9.96 -2.59
CA VAL A 212 -3.45 -10.84 -3.39
C VAL A 212 -4.68 -11.27 -2.60
N TRP A 213 -4.54 -11.54 -1.30
CA TRP A 213 -5.64 -12.02 -0.46
C TRP A 213 -5.88 -11.13 0.78
N PRO A 214 -6.24 -9.85 0.59
CA PRO A 214 -6.41 -8.91 1.70
C PRO A 214 -7.51 -9.35 2.67
N GLU A 215 -8.62 -9.83 2.15
CA GLU A 215 -9.78 -10.31 2.92
C GLU A 215 -9.44 -11.51 3.81
N ARG A 216 -8.53 -12.39 3.38
CA ARG A 216 -8.17 -13.58 4.17
C ARG A 216 -7.23 -13.22 5.31
N VAL A 217 -6.34 -12.25 5.08
CA VAL A 217 -5.47 -11.70 6.13
C VAL A 217 -6.31 -10.92 7.15
N LEU A 218 -7.25 -10.11 6.67
CA LEU A 218 -8.22 -9.42 7.52
C LEU A 218 -9.09 -10.41 8.31
N GLY A 219 -9.59 -11.45 7.63
CA GLY A 219 -10.35 -12.58 8.19
C GLY A 219 -9.65 -13.30 9.33
N ALA A 220 -8.34 -13.50 9.20
CA ALA A 220 -7.53 -14.19 10.18
C ALA A 220 -7.22 -13.33 11.42
N VAL A 221 -7.05 -12.02 11.26
CA VAL A 221 -6.65 -11.11 12.35
C VAL A 221 -7.85 -10.46 13.04
N TRP A 222 -8.89 -10.08 12.29
CA TRP A 222 -10.03 -9.28 12.79
C TRP A 222 -11.40 -9.93 12.58
N GLY A 223 -11.50 -11.13 11.99
CA GLY A 223 -12.79 -11.75 11.65
C GLY A 223 -13.35 -11.26 10.31
N ASP A 224 -14.65 -11.47 10.05
CA ASP A 224 -15.26 -11.25 8.73
C ASP A 224 -15.02 -9.82 8.18
N PRO A 225 -14.25 -9.67 7.07
CA PRO A 225 -13.91 -8.37 6.49
C PRO A 225 -15.14 -7.56 6.09
N SER A 226 -16.24 -8.22 5.69
CA SER A 226 -17.47 -7.56 5.25
C SER A 226 -18.24 -6.88 6.39
N ARG A 227 -17.87 -7.17 7.64
CA ARG A 227 -18.52 -6.67 8.87
C ARG A 227 -17.62 -5.76 9.70
N LEU A 228 -16.45 -5.38 9.18
CA LEU A 228 -15.53 -4.46 9.86
C LEU A 228 -16.13 -3.05 10.13
N TRP A 229 -17.27 -2.71 9.51
CA TRP A 229 -18.05 -1.51 9.80
C TRP A 229 -18.84 -1.59 11.12
N GLU A 230 -19.09 -2.78 11.66
CA GLU A 230 -19.73 -2.95 12.98
C GLU A 230 -18.84 -2.40 14.12
N TYR A 231 -17.55 -2.18 13.84
CA TYR A 231 -16.57 -1.56 14.75
C TYR A 231 -16.41 -0.05 14.52
N ASP A 232 -17.18 0.56 13.61
CA ASP A 232 -17.16 2.01 13.39
C ASP A 232 -17.78 2.72 14.63
N PRO A 233 -17.02 3.55 15.37
CA PRO A 233 -17.53 4.21 16.58
C PRO A 233 -18.72 5.13 16.29
N ASP A 234 -18.90 5.58 15.04
CA ASP A 234 -20.00 6.46 14.65
C ASP A 234 -21.33 5.70 14.48
N GLU A 235 -21.32 4.41 14.14
CA GLU A 235 -22.53 3.59 14.11
C GLU A 235 -23.00 3.20 15.52
N LYS A 236 -22.08 3.00 16.47
CA LYS A 236 -22.42 2.78 17.88
C LYS A 236 -23.14 3.97 18.52
N LYS A 237 -22.93 5.20 18.03
CA LYS A 237 -23.64 6.39 18.52
C LYS A 237 -25.05 6.57 17.95
N LYS A 238 -25.42 5.81 16.92
CA LYS A 238 -26.74 5.86 16.29
C LYS A 238 -27.70 4.77 16.75
N ARG A 239 -27.25 3.87 17.64
CA ARG A 239 -28.09 2.85 18.28
C ARG A 239 -28.43 3.26 19.70
#